data_AF-A0A139W8Z8-F1
#
_entry.id   AF-A0A139W8Z8-F1
#
_cell.length_a   1.000
_cell.length_b   1.000
_cell.length_c   1.000
_cell.angle_alpha   90.00
_cell.angle_beta   90.00
_cell.angle_gamma   90.00
#
_symmetry.space_group_name_H-M   'P 1'
#
loop_
_entity.id
_entity.type
_entity.pdbx_description
1 polymer ?
#
loop_
_entity_poly.entity_id
_entity_poly.type
_entity_poly.pdbx_seq_one_letter_code
_entity_poly.pdbx_strand_id
1 'polypeptide(L)'
;MYEYYHHDDITSVAECHKSALQNSEHTTTKIYRFRTKDGGFVKLQSEWKSFKNPWTKEIEYLIAKNTLVLTDFRTVESSASRPDGMQENLDFLTQCK
;
A
#
# COMPACT_ATOMS: atom_id res chain seq x y z
N MET A 1 -8.06 10.82 4.36
CA MET A 1 -7.46 9.45 4.40
C MET A 1 -7.24 8.89 3.01
N TYR A 2 -8.21 8.93 2.08
CA TYR A 2 -8.08 8.30 0.76
C TYR A 2 -7.38 9.13 -0.34
N GLU A 3 -6.75 10.25 0.01
CA GLU A 3 -6.20 11.24 -0.93
C GLU A 3 -5.06 10.72 -1.82
N TYR A 4 -4.34 9.71 -1.35
CA TYR A 4 -3.20 9.11 -2.06
C TYR A 4 -3.59 7.85 -2.83
N TYR A 5 -4.84 7.39 -2.75
CA TYR A 5 -5.30 6.23 -3.48
C TYR A 5 -5.81 6.65 -4.85
N HIS A 6 -5.54 5.84 -5.88
CA HIS A 6 -6.17 6.03 -7.18
C HIS A 6 -7.69 5.84 -7.06
N HIS A 7 -8.49 6.69 -7.71
CA HIS A 7 -9.94 6.73 -7.52
C HIS A 7 -10.63 5.37 -7.77
N ASP A 8 -10.20 4.63 -8.80
CA ASP A 8 -10.74 3.30 -9.11
C ASP A 8 -10.49 2.26 -8.01
N ASP A 9 -9.40 2.44 -7.25
CA ASP A 9 -8.98 1.46 -6.25
C ASP A 9 -9.61 1.77 -4.88
N ILE A 10 -10.13 2.99 -4.67
CA ILE A 10 -10.69 3.47 -3.38
C ILE A 10 -11.77 2.54 -2.86
N THR A 11 -12.73 2.11 -3.70
CA THR A 11 -13.83 1.24 -3.27
C THR A 11 -13.29 -0.06 -2.67
N SER A 12 -12.34 -0.69 -3.36
CA SER A 12 -11.76 -1.97 -2.89
C SER A 12 -10.98 -1.81 -1.59
N VAL A 13 -10.26 -0.70 -1.44
CA VAL A 13 -9.50 -0.37 -0.23
C VAL A 13 -10.44 -0.05 0.93
N ALA A 14 -11.54 0.66 0.68
CA ALA A 14 -12.54 0.99 1.70
C ALA A 14 -13.27 -0.26 2.21
N GLU A 15 -13.56 -1.23 1.34
CA GLU A 15 -14.11 -2.53 1.74
C GLU A 15 -13.15 -3.28 2.66
N CYS A 16 -11.86 -3.34 2.31
CA CYS A 16 -10.84 -3.92 3.18
C CYS A 16 -10.72 -3.16 4.52
N HIS A 17 -10.91 -1.84 4.50
CA HIS A 17 -10.82 -1.01 5.72
C HIS A 17 -11.94 -1.37 6.69
N LYS A 18 -13.16 -1.46 6.17
CA LYS A 18 -14.32 -1.91 6.92
C LYS A 18 -14.10 -3.31 7.50
N SER A 19 -13.58 -4.24 6.70
CA SER A 19 -13.28 -5.61 7.15
C SER A 19 -12.25 -5.62 8.29
N ALA A 20 -11.17 -4.84 8.16
CA ALA A 20 -10.12 -4.75 9.18
C ALA A 20 -10.60 -4.15 10.52
N LEU A 21 -11.62 -3.30 10.48
CA LEU A 21 -12.27 -2.76 11.68
C LEU A 21 -13.26 -3.73 12.31
N GLN A 22 -13.82 -4.66 11.54
CA GLN A 22 -14.79 -5.63 12.06
C GLN A 22 -14.10 -6.89 12.60
N ASN A 23 -13.00 -7.30 11.97
CA ASN A 23 -12.31 -8.54 12.26
C ASN A 23 -11.06 -8.30 13.11
N SER A 24 -10.75 -9.21 14.03
CA SER A 24 -9.48 -9.21 14.78
C SER A 24 -8.34 -9.87 14.00
N GLU A 25 -8.67 -10.56 12.90
CA GLU A 25 -7.72 -11.22 12.02
C GLU A 25 -7.10 -10.23 11.02
N HIS A 26 -5.94 -10.60 10.48
CA HIS A 26 -5.24 -9.83 9.47
C HIS A 26 -6.08 -9.74 8.20
N THR A 27 -6.29 -8.52 7.69
CA THR A 27 -7.00 -8.27 6.44
C THR A 27 -5.99 -7.85 5.37
N THR A 28 -5.92 -8.59 4.27
CA THR A 28 -5.05 -8.24 3.14
C THR A 28 -5.85 -7.51 2.06
N THR A 29 -5.31 -6.38 1.61
CA THR A 29 -5.87 -5.59 0.52
C THR A 29 -5.58 -6.22 -0.85
N LYS A 30 -6.39 -5.86 -1.85
CA LYS A 30 -6.00 -6.05 -3.26
C LYS A 30 -4.82 -5.14 -3.58
N ILE A 31 -4.07 -5.44 -4.64
CA ILE A 31 -3.04 -4.52 -5.12
C ILE A 31 -3.73 -3.22 -5.57
N TYR A 32 -3.28 -2.10 -5.02
CA TYR A 32 -3.81 -0.77 -5.33
C TYR A 32 -2.69 0.18 -5.72
N ARG A 33 -3.05 1.23 -6.45
CA ARG A 33 -2.15 2.30 -6.84
C ARG A 33 -2.11 3.38 -5.77
N PHE A 34 -0.92 3.65 -5.27
CA PHE A 34 -0.64 4.69 -4.28
C PHE A 34 0.18 5.82 -4.90
N ARG A 35 -0.28 7.05 -4.72
CA ARG A 35 0.30 8.26 -5.31
C ARG A 35 1.63 8.59 -4.63
N THR A 36 2.68 8.75 -5.43
CA THR A 36 3.99 9.22 -4.97
C THR A 36 4.02 10.74 -4.83
N LYS A 37 5.04 11.27 -4.18
CA LYS A 37 5.23 12.73 -4.02
C LYS A 37 5.35 13.45 -5.37
N ASP A 38 5.98 12.80 -6.35
CA ASP A 38 6.16 13.33 -7.71
C ASP A 38 4.88 13.25 -8.56
N GLY A 39 3.78 12.74 -7.98
CA GLY A 39 2.49 12.62 -8.66
C GLY A 39 2.31 11.34 -9.49
N GLY A 40 3.31 10.47 -9.53
CA GLY A 40 3.22 9.13 -10.12
C GLY A 40 2.45 8.15 -9.23
N PHE A 41 2.39 6.88 -9.63
CA PHE A 41 1.76 5.82 -8.86
C PHE A 41 2.65 4.59 -8.74
N VAL A 42 2.69 4.01 -7.54
CA VAL A 42 3.29 2.70 -7.26
C VAL A 42 2.21 1.69 -6.90
N LYS A 43 2.45 0.41 -7.18
CA LYS A 43 1.55 -0.68 -6.81
C LYS A 43 1.92 -1.19 -5.42
N LEU A 44 1.00 -1.08 -4.47
CA LEU A 44 1.15 -1.59 -3.12
C LEU A 44 0.13 -2.68 -2.84
N GLN A 45 0.52 -3.64 -2.00
CA GLN A 45 -0.37 -4.52 -1.28
C GLN A 45 -0.14 -4.32 0.21
N SER A 46 -1.22 -4.17 0.98
CA SER A 46 -1.15 -3.95 2.42
C SER A 46 -1.83 -5.05 3.21
N GLU A 47 -1.20 -5.42 4.32
CA GLU A 47 -1.77 -6.26 5.37
C GLU A 47 -2.15 -5.37 6.57
N TRP A 48 -3.41 -5.44 7.00
CA TRP A 48 -3.98 -4.58 8.03
C TRP A 48 -4.39 -5.37 9.26
N LYS A 49 -4.14 -4.81 10.44
CA LYS A 49 -4.54 -5.38 11.72
C LYS A 49 -5.07 -4.29 12.65
N SER A 50 -6.24 -4.51 13.23
CA SER A 50 -6.78 -3.64 14.27
C SER A 50 -6.12 -3.95 15.62
N PHE A 51 -5.74 -2.89 16.34
CA PHE A 51 -5.31 -2.98 17.73
C PHE A 51 -6.43 -2.46 18.62
N LYS A 52 -6.83 -3.28 19.59
CA LYS A 52 -7.88 -2.95 20.55
C LYS A 52 -7.27 -2.65 21.90
N ASN A 53 -7.80 -1.62 22.54
CA ASN A 53 -7.44 -1.27 23.90
C ASN A 53 -7.80 -2.44 24.85
N PRO A 54 -6.85 -2.93 25.69
CA PRO A 54 -7.10 -4.06 26.58
C PRO A 54 -8.19 -3.81 27.63
N TRP A 55 -8.44 -2.56 28.00
CA TRP A 55 -9.41 -2.17 29.02
C TRP A 55 -10.79 -1.84 28.43
N THR A 56 -10.86 -0.98 27.40
CA THR A 56 -12.16 -0.58 26.80
C THR A 56 -12.68 -1.57 25.75
N LYS A 57 -11.80 -2.43 25.21
CA LYS A 57 -12.08 -3.32 24.06
C LYS A 57 -12.44 -2.61 22.75
N GLU A 58 -12.27 -1.29 22.70
CA GLU A 58 -12.48 -0.49 21.50
C GLU A 58 -11.23 -0.48 20.61
N ILE A 59 -11.42 -0.24 19.30
CA ILE A 59 -10.30 -0.11 18.37
C ILE A 59 -9.66 1.26 18.56
N GLU A 60 -8.36 1.25 18.84
CA GLU A 60 -7.60 2.48 19.06
C GLU A 60 -6.86 2.89 17.79
N TYR A 61 -6.26 1.92 17.08
CA TYR A 61 -5.57 2.16 15.83
C TYR A 61 -5.53 0.92 14.94
N LEU A 62 -5.17 1.15 13.67
CA LEU A 62 -4.93 0.12 12.67
C LEU A 62 -3.46 0.14 12.27
N ILE A 63 -2.82 -1.02 12.29
CA ILE A 63 -1.46 -1.22 11.83
C ILE A 63 -1.53 -1.68 10.38
N ALA A 64 -0.81 -0.98 9.49
CA ALA A 64 -0.71 -1.34 8.09
C ALA A 64 0.74 -1.67 7.72
N LYS A 65 0.98 -2.89 7.23
CA LYS A 65 2.23 -3.31 6.61
C LYS A 65 2.08 -3.21 5.10
N ASN A 66 2.85 -2.34 4.45
CA ASN A 66 2.76 -2.08 3.01
C ASN A 66 3.91 -2.75 2.27
N THR A 67 3.59 -3.51 1.23
CA THR A 67 4.55 -4.23 0.38
C THR A 67 4.44 -3.71 -1.04
N LEU A 68 5.57 -3.29 -1.60
CA LEU A 68 5.67 -2.86 -2.99
C LEU A 68 5.59 -4.08 -3.91
N VAL A 69 4.70 -4.00 -4.91
CA VAL A 69 4.53 -5.05 -5.92
C VAL A 69 5.15 -4.59 -7.23
N LEU A 70 6.41 -4.95 -7.45
CA LEU A 70 7.10 -4.74 -8.71
C LEU A 70 6.55 -5.74 -9.73
N THR A 71 5.89 -5.24 -10.78
CA THR A 71 5.55 -6.08 -11.93
C THR A 71 6.80 -6.11 -12.81
N ASP A 72 7.57 -7.19 -12.78
CA ASP A 72 8.62 -7.45 -13.76
C ASP A 72 7.95 -7.53 -15.14
N PHE A 73 7.97 -6.43 -15.88
CA PHE A 73 7.90 -6.54 -17.33
C PHE A 73 9.21 -7.20 -17.72
N ARG A 74 9.18 -8.50 -18.05
CA ARG A 74 10.29 -9.17 -18.72
C ARG A 74 10.69 -8.33 -19.91
N THR A 75 11.79 -7.59 -19.80
CA THR A 75 12.44 -6.96 -20.93
C THR A 75 12.99 -8.09 -21.78
N VAL A 76 12.24 -8.45 -22.81
CA VAL A 76 12.82 -8.85 -24.08
C VAL A 76 13.94 -7.86 -24.40
N GLU A 77 15.15 -8.38 -24.59
CA GLU A 77 16.34 -7.58 -24.90
C GLU A 77 16.07 -6.59 -26.03
N SER A 78 16.20 -5.29 -25.77
CA SER A 78 16.78 -4.34 -26.72
C SER A 78 16.97 -2.95 -26.11
N SER A 79 18.24 -2.53 -26.16
CA SER A 79 18.76 -1.16 -26.19
C SER A 79 18.17 -0.12 -25.22
N ALA A 80 18.93 0.10 -24.13
CA ALA A 80 19.33 1.41 -23.62
C ALA A 80 18.27 2.52 -23.57
N SER A 81 17.41 2.47 -22.54
CA SER A 81 17.00 3.66 -21.80
C SER A 81 16.49 3.21 -20.44
N ARG A 82 17.32 3.33 -19.40
CA ARG A 82 16.92 3.12 -18.01
C ARG A 82 15.93 4.22 -17.63
N PRO A 83 14.71 3.93 -17.13
CA PRO A 83 13.92 4.95 -16.47
C PRO A 83 14.54 5.21 -15.09
N ASP A 84 15.30 6.29 -15.01
CA ASP A 84 16.13 6.73 -13.88
C ASP A 84 15.33 7.03 -12.59
N GLY A 85 13.99 7.07 -12.64
CA GLY A 85 13.15 7.52 -11.53
C GLY A 85 12.55 6.44 -10.62
N MET A 86 12.70 5.14 -10.92
CA MET A 86 12.11 4.07 -10.09
C MET A 86 12.98 3.68 -8.89
N GLN A 87 14.31 3.78 -9.05
CA GLN A 87 15.28 3.36 -8.03
C GLN A 87 15.27 4.30 -6.80
N GLU A 88 15.26 5.62 -7.02
CA GLU A 88 15.29 6.61 -5.93
C GLU A 88 14.03 6.56 -5.04
N ASN A 89 12.90 6.14 -5.61
CA ASN A 89 11.63 6.01 -4.89
C ASN A 89 11.59 4.78 -3.96
N LEU A 90 12.37 3.73 -4.24
CA LEU A 90 12.51 2.54 -3.37
C LEU A 90 13.25 2.88 -2.06
N ASP A 91 14.22 3.79 -2.13
CA ASP A 91 15.00 4.21 -0.97
C ASP A 91 14.15 5.00 0.03
N PHE A 92 13.19 5.79 -0.45
CA PHE A 92 12.31 6.59 0.40
C PHE A 92 11.37 5.74 1.27
N LEU A 93 10.76 4.69 0.71
CA LEU A 93 9.88 3.80 1.49
C LEU A 93 10.65 2.97 2.53
N THR A 94 11.96 2.82 2.32
CA THR A 94 12.86 2.09 3.21
C THR A 94 13.39 2.97 4.37
N GLN A 95 13.17 4.30 4.31
CA GLN A 95 13.68 5.27 5.28
C GLN A 95 12.70 5.63 6.42
N CYS A 96 11.61 4.90 6.59
CA CYS A 96 10.79 4.98 7.81
C CYS A 96 11.44 4.15 8.93
N LYS A 97 12.43 4.72 9.62
CA LYS A 97 12.96 4.21 10.91
C LYS A 97 12.75 5.24 12.01
#